data_AF-A0A7Y3CYV0-F1
#
_entry.id   AF-A0A7Y3CYV0-F1
#
_cell.length_a   1.000
_cell.length_b   1.000
_cell.length_c   1.000
_cell.angle_alpha   90.00
_cell.angle_beta   90.00
_cell.angle_gamma   90.00
#
_symmetry.space_group_name_H-M   'P 1'
#
loop_
_entity.id
_entity.type
_entity.pdbx_description
1 polymer ?
#
loop_
_entity_poly.entity_id
_entity_poly.type
_entity_poly.pdbx_seq_one_letter_code
_entity_poly.pdbx_strand_id
1 'polypeptide(L)'
;ASETYIGLVEFGVGVIPGGGGSKEMALRAQDTFKKGDVELNTLQEYFLTIGMAKVATSAYEAFDLGILQKGKDIVVVNKERQIATAKAHARLLADQGYTQPVKRKDIKVLGKQALGMFLVGTDSMEAANYISEHDHKIANKLAYVMAGGDLSEPTRVSEQYLLDLEREAFLSLCTERKTLERIQHMLTKGKPLRN
;
A
#
# COMPACT_ATOMS: atom_id res chain seq x y z
N ALA A 1 -16.27 -7.98 14.92
CA ALA A 1 -14.99 -8.36 14.29
C ALA A 1 -15.14 -9.07 12.94
N SER A 2 -16.22 -9.84 12.71
CA SER A 2 -16.49 -10.47 11.39
C SER A 2 -16.89 -9.50 10.27
N GLU A 3 -17.09 -8.21 10.57
CA GLU A 3 -17.48 -7.18 9.59
C GLU A 3 -16.45 -6.04 9.55
N THR A 4 -15.18 -6.36 9.29
CA THR A 4 -14.16 -5.33 9.04
C THR A 4 -13.93 -5.26 7.54
N TYR A 5 -14.20 -4.11 6.93
CA TYR A 5 -13.90 -3.85 5.53
C TYR A 5 -12.76 -2.85 5.46
N ILE A 6 -11.55 -3.32 5.14
CA ILE A 6 -10.35 -2.47 5.10
C ILE A 6 -9.46 -2.84 3.92
N GLY A 7 -8.95 -1.83 3.22
CA GLY A 7 -8.12 -2.00 2.03
C GLY A 7 -7.56 -0.66 1.57
N LEU A 8 -6.55 -0.72 0.70
CA LEU A 8 -6.02 0.43 -0.03
C LEU A 8 -6.68 0.45 -1.41
N VAL A 9 -7.78 1.19 -1.53
CA VAL A 9 -8.73 1.14 -2.66
C VAL A 9 -8.60 2.32 -3.62
N GLU A 10 -7.64 3.20 -3.38
CA GLU A 10 -7.37 4.41 -4.15
C GLU A 10 -7.18 4.13 -5.66
N PHE A 11 -6.68 2.93 -5.98
CA PHE A 11 -6.51 2.46 -7.36
C PHE A 11 -7.81 2.56 -8.17
N GLY A 12 -8.95 2.28 -7.52
CA GLY A 12 -10.28 2.31 -8.15
C GLY A 12 -10.75 3.71 -8.56
N VAL A 13 -10.13 4.78 -8.04
CA VAL A 13 -10.43 6.17 -8.44
C VAL A 13 -9.30 6.80 -9.26
N GLY A 14 -8.30 6.02 -9.65
CA GLY A 14 -7.26 6.45 -10.58
C GLY A 14 -5.97 6.97 -9.94
N VAL A 15 -5.71 6.67 -8.67
CA VAL A 15 -4.50 7.10 -7.96
C VAL A 15 -3.90 5.97 -7.13
N ILE A 16 -2.64 6.10 -6.72
CA ILE A 16 -2.05 5.20 -5.71
C ILE A 16 -2.45 5.65 -4.29
N PRO A 17 -2.25 4.83 -3.26
CA PRO A 17 -2.37 5.30 -1.87
C PRO A 17 -1.32 6.39 -1.58
N GLY A 18 -1.76 7.63 -1.42
CA GLY A 18 -0.90 8.82 -1.22
C GLY A 18 -0.76 9.29 0.23
N GLY A 19 -1.38 8.57 1.17
CA GLY A 19 -1.36 8.88 2.62
C GLY A 19 -0.30 8.10 3.42
N GLY A 20 0.76 7.63 2.76
CA GLY A 20 1.78 6.74 3.30
C GLY A 20 1.52 5.26 3.04
N GLY A 21 0.42 4.89 2.39
CA GLY A 21 0.01 3.50 2.19
C GLY A 21 0.98 2.69 1.32
N SER A 22 1.46 3.27 0.23
CA SER A 22 2.43 2.61 -0.67
C SER A 22 3.78 2.44 0.04
N LYS A 23 4.21 3.48 0.78
CA LYS A 23 5.41 3.43 1.63
C LYS A 23 5.30 2.36 2.71
N GLU A 24 4.19 2.32 3.44
CA GLU A 24 3.97 1.37 4.54
C GLU A 24 3.96 -0.07 4.04
N MET A 25 3.35 -0.34 2.88
CA MET A 25 3.35 -1.70 2.31
C MET A 25 4.74 -2.13 1.84
N ALA A 26 5.54 -1.23 1.27
CA ALA A 26 6.93 -1.53 0.93
C ALA A 26 7.78 -1.79 2.18
N LEU A 27 7.61 -0.99 3.24
CA LEU A 27 8.29 -1.19 4.53
C LEU A 27 7.90 -2.54 5.16
N ARG A 28 6.60 -2.87 5.18
CA ARG A 28 6.10 -4.13 5.76
C ARG A 28 6.56 -5.35 4.97
N ALA A 29 6.61 -5.27 3.65
CA ALA A 29 7.22 -6.31 2.82
C ALA A 29 8.69 -6.52 3.19
N GLN A 30 9.45 -5.44 3.36
CA GLN A 30 10.85 -5.53 3.75
C GLN A 30 11.03 -6.16 5.14
N ASP A 31 10.18 -5.83 6.11
CA ASP A 31 10.29 -6.36 7.48
C ASP A 31 10.00 -7.88 7.55
N THR A 32 9.44 -8.48 6.50
CA THR A 32 9.26 -9.94 6.40
C THR A 32 10.36 -10.66 5.62
N PHE A 33 11.30 -9.95 5.00
CA PHE A 33 12.42 -10.56 4.27
C PHE A 33 13.29 -11.41 5.20
N LYS A 34 13.61 -12.64 4.77
CA LYS A 34 14.53 -13.53 5.49
C LYS A 34 15.70 -13.89 4.59
N LYS A 35 16.85 -14.13 5.21
CA LYS A 35 18.05 -14.55 4.50
C LYS A 35 17.80 -15.86 3.76
N GLY A 36 17.96 -15.84 2.43
CA GLY A 36 17.76 -17.01 1.57
C GLY A 36 16.38 -17.06 0.89
N ASP A 37 15.44 -16.22 1.29
CA ASP A 37 14.13 -16.12 0.65
C ASP A 37 14.17 -15.28 -0.62
N VAL A 38 13.22 -15.51 -1.52
CA VAL A 38 13.03 -14.72 -2.73
C VAL A 38 12.25 -13.45 -2.38
N GLU A 39 12.97 -12.41 -1.97
CA GLU A 39 12.42 -11.10 -1.52
C GLU A 39 11.46 -10.46 -2.55
N LEU A 40 11.71 -10.69 -3.83
CA LEU A 40 10.86 -10.21 -4.93
C LEU A 40 9.42 -10.72 -4.82
N ASN A 41 9.21 -12.00 -4.51
CA ASN A 41 7.88 -12.60 -4.43
C ASN A 41 7.08 -11.95 -3.30
N THR A 42 7.71 -11.75 -2.16
CA THR A 42 7.09 -11.05 -1.03
C THR A 42 6.69 -9.63 -1.41
N LEU A 43 7.59 -8.84 -2.02
CA LEU A 43 7.23 -7.48 -2.44
C LEU A 43 6.10 -7.47 -3.49
N GLN A 44 6.07 -8.47 -4.38
CA GLN A 44 5.02 -8.65 -5.37
C GLN A 44 3.65 -8.90 -4.73
N GLU A 45 3.55 -9.68 -3.66
CA GLU A 45 2.28 -9.92 -2.96
C GLU A 45 1.68 -8.62 -2.41
N TYR A 46 2.52 -7.74 -1.83
CA TYR A 46 2.11 -6.43 -1.36
C TYR A 46 1.72 -5.50 -2.52
N PHE A 47 2.48 -5.52 -3.62
CA PHE A 47 2.15 -4.77 -4.83
C PHE A 47 0.79 -5.18 -5.39
N LEU A 48 0.52 -6.48 -5.51
CA LEU A 48 -0.76 -7.01 -5.98
C LEU A 48 -1.91 -6.70 -5.02
N THR A 49 -1.65 -6.63 -3.72
CA THR A 49 -2.66 -6.26 -2.72
C THR A 49 -3.20 -4.86 -2.97
N ILE A 50 -2.33 -3.90 -3.30
CA ILE A 50 -2.74 -2.53 -3.67
C ILE A 50 -3.26 -2.48 -5.10
N GLY A 51 -2.52 -3.02 -6.07
CA GLY A 51 -2.84 -2.93 -7.50
C GLY A 51 -4.16 -3.59 -7.88
N MET A 52 -4.57 -4.64 -7.16
CA MET A 52 -5.88 -5.27 -7.31
C MET A 52 -6.95 -4.69 -6.38
N ALA A 53 -6.62 -3.65 -5.60
CA ALA A 53 -7.50 -3.03 -4.61
C ALA A 53 -8.16 -4.06 -3.67
N LYS A 54 -7.38 -5.03 -3.15
CA LYS A 54 -7.91 -6.08 -2.27
C LYS A 54 -8.45 -5.44 -0.98
N VAL A 55 -9.65 -5.86 -0.60
CA VAL A 55 -10.32 -5.42 0.63
C VAL A 55 -10.49 -6.64 1.52
N ALA A 56 -9.89 -6.62 2.70
CA ALA A 56 -10.16 -7.62 3.72
C ALA A 56 -11.60 -7.44 4.22
N THR A 57 -12.30 -8.55 4.37
CA THR A 57 -13.69 -8.65 4.87
C THR A 57 -13.75 -9.05 6.36
N SER A 58 -12.60 -9.36 6.95
CA SER A 58 -12.43 -9.59 8.37
C SER A 58 -11.12 -9.00 8.87
N ALA A 59 -11.02 -8.73 10.18
CA ALA A 59 -9.77 -8.27 10.77
C ALA A 59 -8.64 -9.31 10.63
N TYR A 60 -8.97 -10.61 10.61
CA TYR A 60 -7.99 -11.68 10.42
C TYR A 60 -7.40 -11.67 9.02
N GLU A 61 -8.26 -11.56 7.99
CA GLU A 61 -7.81 -11.38 6.61
C GLU A 61 -6.98 -10.10 6.43
N ALA A 62 -7.30 -9.03 7.17
CA ALA A 62 -6.50 -7.80 7.13
C ALA A 62 -5.08 -7.96 7.67
N PHE A 63 -4.84 -8.92 8.60
CA PHE A 63 -3.47 -9.29 8.98
C PHE A 63 -2.77 -10.07 7.86
N ASP A 64 -3.48 -10.94 7.15
CA ASP A 64 -2.93 -11.74 6.05
C ASP A 64 -2.57 -10.85 4.84
N LEU A 65 -3.36 -9.82 4.57
CA LEU A 65 -3.05 -8.77 3.57
C LEU A 65 -1.97 -7.78 4.02
N GLY A 66 -1.44 -7.91 5.25
CA GLY A 66 -0.42 -7.00 5.78
C GLY A 66 -0.92 -5.57 6.09
N ILE A 67 -2.24 -5.35 6.12
CA ILE A 67 -2.87 -4.07 6.46
C ILE A 67 -2.84 -3.84 7.98
N LEU A 68 -3.14 -4.89 8.75
CA LEU A 68 -2.98 -4.90 10.20
C LEU A 68 -1.69 -5.64 10.58
N GLN A 69 -1.06 -5.24 11.67
CA GLN A 69 0.23 -5.76 12.13
C GLN A 69 0.07 -6.61 13.39
N LYS A 70 0.46 -7.89 13.31
CA LYS A 70 0.41 -8.81 14.45
C LYS A 70 1.29 -8.28 15.59
N GLY A 71 0.78 -8.34 16.81
CA GLY A 71 1.47 -7.83 18.00
C GLY A 71 1.37 -6.32 18.21
N LYS A 72 0.84 -5.55 17.24
CA LYS A 72 0.59 -4.11 17.35
C LYS A 72 -0.90 -3.81 17.35
N ASP A 73 -1.62 -4.31 16.36
CA ASP A 73 -3.06 -4.10 16.21
C ASP A 73 -3.85 -5.18 16.96
N ILE A 74 -4.99 -4.78 17.51
CA ILE A 74 -5.85 -5.64 18.33
C ILE A 74 -7.24 -5.76 17.73
N VAL A 75 -7.84 -6.95 17.83
CA VAL A 75 -9.20 -7.20 17.37
C VAL A 75 -10.16 -7.15 18.56
N VAL A 76 -11.09 -6.20 18.53
CA VAL A 76 -12.18 -6.11 19.51
C VAL A 76 -13.47 -6.57 18.84
N VAL A 77 -14.01 -7.71 19.28
CA VAL A 77 -15.21 -8.29 18.68
C VAL A 77 -16.45 -7.47 18.96
N ASN A 78 -16.63 -7.03 20.21
CA ASN A 78 -17.75 -6.20 20.64
C ASN A 78 -17.50 -4.72 20.28
N LYS A 79 -18.28 -4.21 19.32
CA LYS A 79 -18.22 -2.82 18.84
C LYS A 79 -18.39 -1.79 19.95
N GLU A 80 -19.28 -2.04 20.92
CA GLU A 80 -19.53 -1.12 22.05
C GLU A 80 -18.30 -0.95 22.95
N ARG A 81 -17.44 -1.98 23.00
CA ARG A 81 -16.20 -1.95 23.79
C ARG A 81 -15.02 -1.33 23.03
N GLN A 82 -15.10 -1.15 21.71
CA GLN A 82 -13.97 -0.74 20.88
C GLN A 82 -13.35 0.58 21.34
N ILE A 83 -14.16 1.60 21.61
CA ILE A 83 -13.68 2.91 22.09
C ILE A 83 -13.10 2.82 23.50
N ALA A 84 -13.75 2.07 24.40
CA ALA A 84 -13.28 1.89 25.78
C ALA A 84 -11.91 1.17 25.79
N THR A 85 -11.76 0.11 24.99
CA THR A 85 -10.51 -0.61 24.81
C THR A 85 -9.43 0.28 24.20
N ALA A 86 -9.73 1.05 23.14
CA ALA A 86 -8.78 1.97 22.53
C ALA A 86 -8.25 3.02 23.53
N LYS A 87 -9.13 3.60 24.36
CA LYS A 87 -8.74 4.54 25.43
C LYS A 87 -7.84 3.88 26.48
N ALA A 88 -8.14 2.64 26.87
CA ALA A 88 -7.33 1.90 27.83
C ALA A 88 -5.92 1.62 27.28
N HIS A 89 -5.81 1.21 26.01
CA HIS A 89 -4.52 1.01 25.35
C HIS A 89 -3.72 2.31 25.20
N ALA A 90 -4.38 3.42 24.84
CA ALA A 90 -3.71 4.72 24.75
C ALA A 90 -3.13 5.17 26.10
N ARG A 91 -3.87 4.98 27.20
CA ARG A 91 -3.35 5.23 28.57
C ARG A 91 -2.18 4.32 28.90
N LEU A 92 -2.30 3.02 28.63
CA LEU A 92 -1.24 2.05 28.86
C LEU A 92 0.05 2.44 28.12
N LEU A 93 -0.04 2.86 26.86
CA LEU A 93 1.11 3.34 26.09
C LEU A 93 1.74 4.59 26.74
N ALA A 94 0.93 5.54 27.19
CA ALA A 94 1.43 6.73 27.88
C ALA A 94 2.12 6.38 29.21
N ASP A 95 1.52 5.50 30.01
CA ASP A 95 2.07 5.04 31.30
C ASP A 95 3.37 4.25 31.11
N GLN A 96 3.51 3.54 30.00
CA GLN A 96 4.74 2.85 29.58
C GLN A 96 5.81 3.80 29.02
N GLY A 97 5.53 5.11 28.94
CA GLY A 97 6.48 6.10 28.46
C GLY A 97 6.63 6.10 26.93
N TYR A 98 5.57 5.81 26.18
CA TYR A 98 5.59 5.87 24.73
C TYR A 98 6.10 7.22 24.22
N THR A 99 7.06 7.16 23.30
CA THR A 99 7.58 8.32 22.56
C THR A 99 7.49 8.05 21.07
N GLN A 100 7.51 9.11 20.25
CA GLN A 100 7.49 8.96 18.80
C GLN A 100 8.68 8.07 18.34
N PRO A 101 8.44 6.99 17.57
CA PRO A 101 9.51 6.19 17.01
C PRO A 101 10.40 7.02 16.08
N VAL A 102 11.70 6.74 16.09
CA VAL A 102 12.65 7.36 15.16
C VAL A 102 12.29 6.94 13.73
N LYS A 103 12.22 7.91 12.82
CA LYS A 103 11.99 7.64 11.39
C LYS A 103 13.06 6.66 10.87
N ARG A 104 12.63 5.55 10.28
CA ARG A 104 13.50 4.50 9.74
C ARG A 104 14.35 5.04 8.59
N LYS A 105 15.60 4.57 8.52
CA LYS A 105 16.61 4.91 7.50
C LYS A 105 17.21 3.67 6.82
N ASP A 106 16.62 2.53 7.09
CA ASP A 106 17.15 1.20 6.83
C ASP A 106 16.18 0.35 5.98
N ILE A 107 15.18 0.98 5.36
CA ILE A 107 14.20 0.28 4.52
C ILE A 107 14.92 -0.21 3.27
N LYS A 108 15.10 -1.51 3.16
CA LYS A 108 15.67 -2.16 1.97
C LYS A 108 14.62 -2.17 0.85
N VAL A 109 14.89 -1.42 -0.21
CA VAL A 109 14.18 -1.47 -1.49
C VAL A 109 14.97 -2.31 -2.49
N LEU A 110 14.31 -2.85 -3.51
CA LEU A 110 14.90 -3.80 -4.45
C LEU A 110 15.31 -3.19 -5.81
N GLY A 111 15.03 -1.90 -6.03
CA GLY A 111 15.48 -1.15 -7.20
C GLY A 111 14.97 -1.73 -8.53
N LYS A 112 15.79 -1.58 -9.58
CA LYS A 112 15.48 -1.96 -10.96
C LYS A 112 15.09 -3.42 -11.13
N GLN A 113 15.56 -4.32 -10.26
CA GLN A 113 15.17 -5.73 -10.31
C GLN A 113 13.67 -5.92 -10.03
N ALA A 114 13.16 -5.31 -8.96
CA ALA A 114 11.73 -5.36 -8.65
C ALA A 114 10.91 -4.52 -9.62
N LEU A 115 11.41 -3.34 -9.98
CA LEU A 115 10.73 -2.47 -10.95
C LEU A 115 10.51 -3.20 -12.28
N GLY A 116 11.55 -3.81 -12.85
CA GLY A 116 11.44 -4.56 -14.10
C GLY A 116 10.44 -5.70 -14.03
N MET A 117 10.43 -6.46 -12.92
CA MET A 117 9.44 -7.52 -12.70
C MET A 117 8.01 -6.99 -12.69
N PHE A 118 7.76 -5.85 -12.02
CA PHE A 118 6.45 -5.23 -11.99
C PHE A 118 6.01 -4.70 -13.34
N LEU A 119 6.90 -4.01 -14.06
CA LEU A 119 6.61 -3.47 -15.39
C LEU A 119 6.27 -4.59 -16.38
N VAL A 120 7.04 -5.68 -16.40
CA VAL A 120 6.71 -6.84 -17.25
C VAL A 120 5.34 -7.44 -16.88
N GLY A 121 5.03 -7.49 -15.58
CA GLY A 121 3.74 -7.95 -15.10
C GLY A 121 2.58 -7.07 -15.57
N THR A 122 2.70 -5.75 -15.43
CA THR A 122 1.66 -4.80 -15.85
C THR A 122 1.52 -4.75 -17.36
N ASP A 123 2.62 -4.72 -18.12
CA ASP A 123 2.63 -4.81 -19.59
C ASP A 123 1.89 -6.08 -20.07
N SER A 124 2.15 -7.22 -19.42
CA SER A 124 1.49 -8.48 -19.76
C SER A 124 -0.02 -8.44 -19.48
N MET A 125 -0.44 -7.81 -18.38
CA MET A 125 -1.86 -7.65 -18.04
C MET A 125 -2.57 -6.71 -19.01
N GLU A 126 -1.92 -5.63 -19.44
CA GLU A 126 -2.47 -4.70 -20.44
C GLU A 126 -2.59 -5.39 -21.80
N ALA A 127 -1.52 -6.05 -22.27
CA ALA A 127 -1.51 -6.77 -23.54
C ALA A 127 -2.57 -7.88 -23.61
N ALA A 128 -2.87 -8.51 -22.46
CA ALA A 128 -3.93 -9.50 -22.32
C ALA A 128 -5.33 -8.88 -22.14
N ASN A 129 -5.47 -7.55 -22.19
CA ASN A 129 -6.71 -6.79 -21.95
C ASN A 129 -7.34 -7.04 -20.57
N TYR A 130 -6.55 -7.41 -19.56
CA TYR A 130 -7.03 -7.54 -18.17
C TYR A 130 -7.13 -6.20 -17.45
N ILE A 131 -6.31 -5.22 -17.86
CA ILE A 131 -6.29 -3.86 -17.31
C ILE A 131 -6.34 -2.85 -18.46
N SER A 132 -6.88 -1.66 -18.21
CA SER A 132 -6.82 -0.56 -19.18
C SER A 132 -5.42 0.07 -19.22
N GLU A 133 -5.14 0.84 -20.27
CA GLU A 133 -3.94 1.69 -20.37
C GLU A 133 -3.77 2.62 -19.15
N HIS A 134 -4.89 3.10 -18.58
CA HIS A 134 -4.81 3.97 -17.40
C HIS A 134 -4.50 3.18 -16.13
N ASP A 135 -5.06 1.99 -15.98
CA ASP A 135 -4.72 1.09 -14.87
C ASP A 135 -3.24 0.68 -14.94
N HIS A 136 -2.72 0.42 -16.14
CA HIS A 136 -1.31 0.18 -16.38
C HIS A 136 -0.44 1.34 -15.92
N LYS A 137 -0.78 2.57 -16.31
CA LYS A 137 -0.08 3.78 -15.89
C LYS A 137 -0.05 3.96 -14.36
N ILE A 138 -1.17 3.73 -13.68
CA ILE A 138 -1.25 3.79 -12.21
C ILE A 138 -0.40 2.68 -11.58
N ALA A 139 -0.46 1.46 -12.12
CA ALA A 139 0.31 0.32 -11.65
C ALA A 139 1.82 0.58 -11.78
N ASN A 140 2.26 1.19 -12.88
CA ASN A 140 3.67 1.54 -13.08
C ASN A 140 4.15 2.62 -12.11
N LYS A 141 3.29 3.60 -11.76
CA LYS A 141 3.59 4.58 -10.72
C LYS A 141 3.69 3.93 -9.34
N LEU A 142 2.80 2.99 -9.01
CA LEU A 142 2.88 2.20 -7.78
C LEU A 142 4.17 1.35 -7.73
N ALA A 143 4.49 0.68 -8.84
CA ALA A 143 5.69 -0.13 -8.99
C ALA A 143 6.96 0.70 -8.75
N TYR A 144 7.01 1.91 -9.32
CA TYR A 144 8.12 2.85 -9.12
C TYR A 144 8.32 3.20 -7.64
N VAL A 145 7.24 3.52 -6.92
CA VAL A 145 7.32 3.84 -5.48
C VAL A 145 7.79 2.64 -4.67
N MET A 146 7.15 1.48 -4.85
CA MET A 146 7.43 0.27 -4.06
C MET A 146 8.80 -0.34 -4.34
N ALA A 147 9.32 -0.21 -5.57
CA ALA A 147 10.68 -0.62 -5.92
C ALA A 147 11.75 0.34 -5.39
N GLY A 148 11.37 1.51 -4.89
CA GLY A 148 12.29 2.55 -4.42
C GLY A 148 12.89 3.40 -5.54
N GLY A 149 12.12 3.66 -6.60
CA GLY A 149 12.50 4.52 -7.71
C GLY A 149 13.47 3.85 -8.70
N ASP A 150 14.30 4.66 -9.35
CA ASP A 150 15.23 4.21 -10.40
C ASP A 150 16.59 3.70 -9.87
N LEU A 151 16.64 3.17 -8.65
CA LEU A 151 17.88 2.67 -8.05
C LEU A 151 18.37 1.42 -8.78
N SER A 152 19.65 1.39 -9.16
CA SER A 152 20.22 0.30 -9.98
C SER A 152 20.28 -1.04 -9.25
N GLU A 153 20.31 -1.04 -7.92
CA GLU A 153 20.50 -2.21 -7.08
C GLU A 153 19.73 -2.10 -5.76
N PRO A 154 19.53 -3.21 -5.03
CA PRO A 154 18.92 -3.19 -3.72
C PRO A 154 19.66 -2.26 -2.76
N THR A 155 18.94 -1.28 -2.21
CA THR A 155 19.52 -0.17 -1.46
C THR A 155 18.71 0.10 -0.20
N ARG A 156 19.34 0.60 0.87
CA ARG A 156 18.63 1.08 2.05
C ARG A 156 18.27 2.55 1.90
N VAL A 157 17.00 2.87 2.09
CA VAL A 157 16.45 4.23 2.00
C VAL A 157 15.72 4.62 3.27
N SER A 158 15.40 5.90 3.38
CA SER A 158 14.61 6.42 4.51
C SER A 158 13.11 6.38 4.23
N GLU A 159 12.30 6.44 5.29
CA GLU A 159 10.85 6.64 5.16
C GLU A 159 10.52 7.88 4.33
N GLN A 160 11.27 8.96 4.54
CA GLN A 160 11.04 10.22 3.83
C GLN A 160 11.28 10.07 2.34
N TYR A 161 12.30 9.31 1.93
CA TYR A 161 12.58 9.03 0.52
C TYR A 161 11.37 8.38 -0.17
N LEU A 162 10.79 7.34 0.43
CA LEU A 162 9.61 6.67 -0.11
C LEU A 162 8.36 7.57 -0.09
N LEU A 163 8.18 8.37 0.95
CA LEU A 163 7.08 9.35 1.03
C LEU A 163 7.19 10.42 -0.07
N ASP A 164 8.41 10.86 -0.40
CA ASP A 164 8.62 11.83 -1.47
C ASP A 164 8.30 11.24 -2.85
N LEU A 165 8.67 9.98 -3.09
CA LEU A 165 8.28 9.23 -4.30
C LEU A 165 6.75 9.04 -4.37
N GLU A 166 6.13 8.62 -3.26
CA GLU A 166 4.69 8.42 -3.18
C GLU A 166 3.92 9.72 -3.45
N ARG A 167 4.37 10.84 -2.88
CA ARG A 167 3.77 12.15 -3.10
C ARG A 167 3.88 12.58 -4.56
N GLU A 168 5.05 12.43 -5.19
CA GLU A 168 5.20 12.75 -6.62
C GLU A 168 4.27 11.90 -7.47
N ALA A 169 4.28 10.59 -7.26
CA ALA A 169 3.47 9.65 -8.02
C ALA A 169 1.97 9.96 -7.87
N PHE A 170 1.50 10.18 -6.65
CA PHE A 170 0.12 10.58 -6.36
C PHE A 170 -0.27 11.87 -7.06
N LEU A 171 0.53 12.94 -6.89
CA LEU A 171 0.23 14.25 -7.48
C LEU A 171 0.25 14.20 -9.00
N SER A 172 1.19 13.46 -9.61
CA SER A 172 1.24 13.28 -11.06
C SER A 172 -0.04 12.61 -11.58
N LEU A 173 -0.54 11.58 -10.89
CA LEU A 173 -1.79 10.90 -11.26
C LEU A 173 -3.01 11.79 -11.09
N CYS A 174 -3.03 12.68 -10.09
CA CYS A 174 -4.11 13.67 -9.95
C CYS A 174 -4.23 14.63 -11.15
N THR A 175 -3.16 14.82 -11.93
CA THR A 175 -3.20 15.66 -13.14
C THR A 175 -3.74 14.93 -14.37
N GLU A 176 -3.96 13.62 -14.28
CA GLU A 176 -4.42 12.81 -15.41
C GLU A 176 -5.92 13.00 -15.65
N ARG A 177 -6.29 13.27 -16.90
CA ARG A 177 -7.69 13.46 -17.29
C ARG A 177 -8.57 12.26 -16.90
N LYS A 178 -8.10 11.03 -17.17
CA LYS A 178 -8.85 9.81 -16.81
C LYS A 178 -9.03 9.66 -15.30
N THR A 179 -8.06 10.08 -14.49
CA THR A 179 -8.19 10.12 -13.02
C THR A 179 -9.24 11.14 -12.58
N LEU A 180 -9.23 12.35 -13.14
CA LEU A 180 -10.26 13.36 -12.85
C LEU A 180 -11.67 12.85 -13.22
N GLU A 181 -11.81 12.19 -14.36
CA GLU A 181 -13.07 11.55 -14.79
C GLU A 181 -13.52 10.46 -13.80
N ARG A 182 -12.60 9.59 -13.34
CA ARG A 182 -12.88 8.54 -12.35
C ARG A 182 -13.30 9.12 -11.00
N ILE A 183 -12.61 10.15 -10.50
CA ILE A 183 -12.96 10.84 -9.25
C ILE A 183 -14.33 11.49 -9.38
N GLN A 184 -14.58 12.25 -10.45
CA GLN A 184 -15.89 12.88 -10.67
C GLN A 184 -17.02 11.84 -10.75
N HIS A 185 -16.80 10.73 -11.47
CA HIS A 185 -17.77 9.67 -11.58
C HIS A 185 -18.05 9.01 -10.22
N MET A 186 -17.01 8.69 -9.44
CA MET A 186 -17.16 8.14 -8.10
C MET A 186 -17.96 9.07 -7.20
N LEU A 187 -17.65 10.37 -7.17
CA LEU A 187 -18.34 11.36 -6.34
C LEU A 187 -19.81 11.55 -6.74
N THR A 188 -20.12 11.47 -8.04
CA THR A 188 -21.48 11.71 -8.56
C THR A 188 -22.35 10.47 -8.61
N LYS A 189 -21.77 9.27 -8.78
CA LYS A 189 -22.50 8.01 -8.97
C LYS A 189 -22.28 6.98 -7.86
N GLY A 190 -21.29 7.18 -6.99
CA GLY A 190 -20.95 6.27 -5.90
C GLY A 190 -20.42 4.90 -6.37
N LYS A 191 -19.96 4.79 -7.62
CA LYS A 191 -19.43 3.54 -8.21
C LYS A 191 -18.15 3.82 -9.00
N PRO A 192 -17.23 2.85 -9.14
CA PRO A 192 -16.02 3.02 -9.95
C PRO A 192 -16.33 3.17 -11.44
N LEU A 193 -15.51 3.98 -12.12
CA LEU A 193 -15.45 4.07 -13.59
C LEU A 193 -14.18 3.36 -14.06
N ARG A 194 -14.29 2.50 -15.09
CA ARG A 194 -13.15 1.87 -15.77
C ARG A 194 -13.07 2.36 -17.21
N ASN A 195 -12.11 3.25 -17.47
CA ASN A 195 -11.81 3.93 -18.75
C ASN A 195 -10.29 3.95 -19.01
#